data_AF-A0A1E3LU46-F1
#
_entry.id   AF-A0A1E3LU46-F1
#
_cell.length_a   1.000
_cell.length_b   1.000
_cell.length_c   1.000
_cell.angle_alpha   90.00
_cell.angle_beta   90.00
_cell.angle_gamma   90.00
#
_symmetry.space_group_name_H-M   'P 1'
#
loop_
_entity.id
_entity.type
_entity.pdbx_description
1 polymer ?
#
loop_
_entity_poly.entity_id
_entity_poly.type
_entity_poly.pdbx_seq_one_letter_code
_entity_poly.pdbx_strand_id
1 'polypeptide(L)'
;MRTLLLMLGAWLLIGAAQPAPAILIFSHTTGFRHGSIEPAVAAIGAAARASGYAVTTSEYPALFDDAARLRRFGAIVLVSTTTRRDLPASEWLVGARRDALQAFVRGGGGVVGIHGAADSHYGWDWYGRMIGARFARHPKGTPVGAVTRAPLDHPAIRALPAAFSHTDEWYWFDDLDPRLRPLLLLDPASIGEKGANPRPLAWAHAFDGGRVFYTALGHTDAAWRDPRVVAHVMGGLDWTLGRGARPMVVIDEAAKRVQEPPPHGRIGMSTAWRITDGVPGRMMEYRRRTLHRGSAIGAHPIDHDEVYAVVSGEGEVVSDGVTAKLRPGMTAYLYTGAQVGIRQTGRAPLALIISYPLEKVPQP
;
A
#
# COMPACT_ATOMS: atom_id res chain seq x y z
N MET A 1 29.81 6.01 58.23
CA MET A 1 28.49 5.41 57.94
C MET A 1 27.59 6.45 57.31
N ARG A 2 27.25 6.29 56.03
CA ARG A 2 25.97 6.70 55.40
C ARG A 2 26.07 6.51 53.89
N THR A 3 25.72 5.31 53.44
CA THR A 3 25.51 4.97 52.03
C THR A 3 24.15 5.55 51.64
N LEU A 4 24.12 6.52 50.71
CA LEU A 4 22.88 7.06 50.15
C LEU A 4 22.46 6.15 48.98
N LEU A 5 21.38 5.39 49.15
CA LEU A 5 20.74 4.63 48.07
C LEU A 5 19.89 5.60 47.22
N LEU A 6 20.30 5.84 45.97
CA LEU A 6 19.48 6.51 44.97
C LEU A 6 18.53 5.49 44.34
N MET A 7 17.27 5.48 44.77
CA MET A 7 16.19 4.80 44.06
C MET A 7 15.77 5.65 42.85
N LEU A 8 16.19 5.26 41.65
CA LEU A 8 15.57 5.75 40.41
C LEU A 8 14.21 5.08 40.24
N GLY A 9 13.15 5.77 40.62
CA GLY A 9 11.79 5.40 40.26
C GLY A 9 11.58 5.58 38.77
N ALA A 10 11.36 4.48 38.04
CA ALA A 10 10.93 4.52 36.64
C ALA A 10 9.47 4.99 36.59
N TRP A 11 9.25 6.25 36.21
CA TRP A 11 7.93 6.74 35.87
C TRP A 11 7.53 6.17 34.52
N LEU A 12 6.67 5.15 34.52
CA LEU A 12 5.91 4.75 33.33
C LEU A 12 5.02 5.94 32.93
N LEU A 13 5.45 6.67 31.90
CA LEU A 13 4.58 7.56 31.15
C LEU A 13 3.50 6.69 30.49
N ILE A 14 2.38 6.51 31.18
CA ILE A 14 1.15 6.03 30.56
C ILE A 14 0.71 7.16 29.64
N GLY A 15 1.15 7.10 28.38
CA GLY A 15 0.64 8.00 27.35
C GLY A 15 -0.87 7.82 27.29
N ALA A 16 -1.62 8.89 27.52
CA ALA A 16 -3.06 8.89 27.28
C ALA A 16 -3.29 8.42 25.84
N ALA A 17 -4.05 7.33 25.67
CA ALA A 17 -4.41 6.84 24.36
C ALA A 17 -5.04 7.99 23.58
N GLN A 18 -4.43 8.40 22.46
CA GLN A 18 -5.04 9.40 21.60
C GLN A 18 -6.45 8.91 21.25
N PRO A 19 -7.49 9.77 21.35
CA PRO A 19 -8.84 9.36 20.97
C PRO A 19 -8.78 8.83 19.55
N ALA A 20 -9.35 7.65 19.33
CA ALA A 20 -9.32 7.02 18.02
C ALA A 20 -9.92 7.98 16.97
N PRO A 21 -9.30 8.10 15.79
CA PRO A 21 -9.76 9.06 14.79
C PRO A 21 -11.21 8.76 14.43
N ALA A 22 -12.05 9.78 14.41
CA ALA A 22 -13.43 9.63 14.00
C ALA A 22 -13.51 9.51 12.48
N ILE A 23 -14.44 8.71 11.97
CA ILE A 23 -14.75 8.63 10.54
C ILE A 23 -16.20 9.03 10.30
N LEU A 24 -16.43 9.67 9.16
CA LEU A 24 -17.77 9.94 8.63
C LEU A 24 -18.06 8.95 7.50
N ILE A 25 -19.12 8.17 7.61
CA ILE A 25 -19.67 7.40 6.50
C ILE A 25 -20.85 8.20 5.94
N PHE A 26 -20.76 8.57 4.66
CA PHE A 26 -21.69 9.46 3.99
C PHE A 26 -22.24 8.83 2.71
N SER A 27 -23.56 8.83 2.55
CA SER A 27 -24.24 8.08 1.48
C SER A 27 -25.41 8.82 0.81
N HIS A 28 -25.34 10.15 0.74
CA HIS A 28 -26.37 10.93 0.06
C HIS A 28 -26.40 10.67 -1.46
N THR A 29 -27.60 10.59 -2.03
CA THR A 29 -27.80 10.34 -3.46
C THR A 29 -28.89 11.27 -4.00
N THR A 30 -28.61 11.93 -5.12
CA THR A 30 -29.61 12.64 -5.95
C THR A 30 -29.73 12.03 -7.34
N GLY A 31 -28.85 11.08 -7.69
CA GLY A 31 -28.93 10.19 -8.85
C GLY A 31 -29.46 8.81 -8.47
N PHE A 32 -28.85 7.75 -9.01
CA PHE A 32 -29.26 6.37 -8.71
C PHE A 32 -28.99 6.02 -7.24
N ARG A 33 -30.00 5.43 -6.59
CA ARG A 33 -29.91 4.93 -5.21
C ARG A 33 -29.57 3.44 -5.25
N HIS A 34 -28.34 3.11 -4.88
CA HIS A 34 -27.89 1.72 -4.84
C HIS A 34 -28.48 0.99 -3.62
N GLY A 35 -29.05 -0.20 -3.82
CA GLY A 35 -29.60 -1.02 -2.71
C GLY A 35 -28.53 -1.52 -1.72
N SER A 36 -27.26 -1.48 -2.14
CA SER A 36 -26.11 -1.88 -1.32
C SER A 36 -25.66 -0.82 -0.31
N ILE A 37 -26.24 0.38 -0.31
CA ILE A 37 -25.83 1.46 0.61
C ILE A 37 -26.01 1.04 2.07
N GLU A 38 -27.18 0.53 2.44
CA GLU A 38 -27.46 0.13 3.82
C GLU A 38 -26.58 -1.06 4.27
N PRO A 39 -26.42 -2.15 3.48
CA PRO A 39 -25.44 -3.20 3.75
C PRO A 39 -24.00 -2.68 3.90
N ALA A 40 -23.58 -1.75 3.04
CA ALA A 40 -22.24 -1.16 3.07
C ALA A 40 -21.99 -0.35 4.33
N VAL A 41 -22.90 0.58 4.66
CA VAL A 41 -22.82 1.41 5.87
C VAL A 41 -22.77 0.54 7.12
N ALA A 42 -23.58 -0.53 7.17
CA ALA A 42 -23.57 -1.48 8.28
C ALA A 42 -22.24 -2.24 8.38
N ALA A 43 -21.75 -2.83 7.28
CA ALA A 43 -20.53 -3.63 7.27
C ALA A 43 -19.27 -2.79 7.57
N ILE A 44 -19.12 -1.64 6.91
CA ILE A 44 -18.02 -0.70 7.14
C ILE A 44 -18.10 -0.15 8.56
N GLY A 45 -19.29 0.25 9.02
CA GLY A 45 -19.48 0.78 10.37
C GLY A 45 -19.18 -0.24 11.46
N ALA A 46 -19.51 -1.53 11.27
CA ALA A 46 -19.17 -2.59 12.21
C ALA A 46 -17.66 -2.86 12.22
N ALA A 47 -17.03 -3.00 11.05
CA ALA A 47 -15.60 -3.24 10.93
C ALA A 47 -14.78 -2.07 11.49
N ALA A 48 -15.17 -0.83 11.20
CA ALA A 48 -14.48 0.34 11.70
C ALA A 48 -14.54 0.45 13.23
N ARG A 49 -15.69 0.17 13.86
CA ARG A 49 -15.80 0.12 15.32
C ARG A 49 -14.95 -1.00 15.91
N ALA A 50 -14.91 -2.17 15.28
CA ALA A 50 -14.05 -3.28 15.71
C ALA A 50 -12.55 -2.92 15.61
N SER A 51 -12.18 -2.07 14.65
CA SER A 51 -10.82 -1.48 14.53
C SER A 51 -10.59 -0.25 15.43
N GLY A 52 -11.55 0.06 16.32
CA GLY A 52 -11.45 1.13 17.31
C GLY A 52 -11.86 2.52 16.82
N TYR A 53 -12.33 2.70 15.59
CA TYR A 53 -12.75 4.01 15.09
C TYR A 53 -14.08 4.47 15.71
N ALA A 54 -14.18 5.77 16.02
CA ALA A 54 -15.47 6.39 16.27
C ALA A 54 -16.19 6.61 14.94
N VAL A 55 -17.43 6.15 14.80
CA VAL A 55 -18.16 6.17 13.52
C VAL A 55 -19.37 7.08 13.60
N THR A 56 -19.47 8.04 12.69
CA THR A 56 -20.67 8.82 12.40
C THR A 56 -21.20 8.46 11.03
N THR A 57 -22.51 8.26 10.89
CA THR A 57 -23.18 8.05 9.59
C THR A 57 -24.06 9.27 9.28
N SER A 58 -24.17 9.66 8.01
CA SER A 58 -25.07 10.74 7.59
C SER A 58 -25.43 10.63 6.12
N GLU A 59 -26.63 11.07 5.77
CA GLU A 59 -27.05 11.30 4.38
C GLU A 59 -27.44 12.77 4.16
N TYR A 60 -27.18 13.64 5.12
CA TYR A 60 -27.60 15.03 5.07
C TYR A 60 -26.43 15.94 4.64
N PRO A 61 -26.50 16.58 3.45
CA PRO A 61 -25.44 17.48 2.98
C PRO A 61 -25.15 18.65 3.93
N ALA A 62 -26.09 19.01 4.80
CA ALA A 62 -25.91 20.04 5.83
C ALA A 62 -24.74 19.76 6.79
N LEU A 63 -24.26 18.51 6.85
CA LEU A 63 -23.04 18.18 7.59
C LEU A 63 -21.79 18.90 7.05
N PHE A 64 -21.78 19.25 5.76
CA PHE A 64 -20.69 19.98 5.10
C PHE A 64 -20.82 21.51 5.24
N ASP A 65 -21.89 22.02 5.87
CA ASP A 65 -22.03 23.45 6.16
C ASP A 65 -21.11 23.88 7.33
N ASP A 66 -20.60 22.93 8.12
CA ASP A 66 -19.72 23.16 9.27
C ASP A 66 -18.33 22.54 9.04
N ALA A 67 -17.41 23.35 8.50
CA ALA A 67 -16.02 22.94 8.29
C ALA A 67 -15.29 22.58 9.59
N ALA A 68 -15.64 23.21 10.73
CA ALA A 68 -15.03 22.89 12.02
C ALA A 68 -15.43 21.49 12.48
N ARG A 69 -16.69 21.10 12.23
CA ARG A 69 -17.16 19.72 12.45
C ARG A 69 -16.46 18.72 11.55
N LEU A 70 -16.26 19.03 10.26
CA LEU A 70 -15.55 18.11 9.35
C LEU A 70 -14.12 17.82 9.81
N ARG A 71 -13.40 18.80 10.36
CA ARG A 71 -12.02 18.65 10.87
C ARG A 71 -11.90 17.67 12.05
N ARG A 72 -13.01 17.28 12.69
CA ARG A 72 -13.01 16.26 13.76
C ARG A 72 -12.89 14.84 13.22
N PHE A 73 -13.17 14.64 11.94
CA PHE A 73 -12.98 13.35 11.29
C PHE A 73 -11.56 13.24 10.75
N GLY A 74 -10.98 12.04 10.82
CA GLY A 74 -9.75 11.71 10.10
C GLY A 74 -10.02 11.33 8.65
N ALA A 75 -11.21 10.78 8.36
CA ALA A 75 -11.60 10.39 7.00
C ALA A 75 -13.11 10.50 6.75
N ILE A 76 -13.46 10.73 5.49
CA ILE A 76 -14.82 10.68 4.95
C ILE A 76 -14.92 9.50 3.98
N VAL A 77 -15.86 8.59 4.23
CA VAL A 77 -16.18 7.43 3.39
C VAL A 77 -17.45 7.74 2.61
N LEU A 78 -17.31 7.98 1.30
CA LEU A 78 -18.39 8.23 0.36
C LEU A 78 -18.90 6.89 -0.18
N VAL A 79 -20.01 6.41 0.39
CA VAL A 79 -20.61 5.12 0.06
C VAL A 79 -21.66 5.31 -1.03
N SER A 80 -21.30 4.98 -2.27
CA SER A 80 -22.20 5.00 -3.43
C SER A 80 -23.04 6.28 -3.54
N THR A 81 -22.44 7.42 -3.17
CA THR A 81 -23.06 8.74 -3.34
C THR A 81 -23.21 9.04 -4.81
N THR A 82 -24.34 9.58 -5.27
CA THR A 82 -24.57 9.86 -6.69
C THR A 82 -25.16 11.24 -6.92
N THR A 83 -24.91 11.78 -8.11
CA THR A 83 -25.59 12.96 -8.66
C THR A 83 -26.03 12.68 -10.08
N ARG A 84 -26.98 13.45 -10.60
CA ARG A 84 -27.43 13.32 -11.99
C ARG A 84 -26.50 14.07 -12.95
N ARG A 85 -25.84 13.33 -13.85
CA ARG A 85 -24.99 13.89 -14.92
C ARG A 85 -25.73 14.88 -15.83
N ASP A 86 -27.02 14.64 -16.07
CA ASP A 86 -27.88 15.47 -16.93
C ASP A 86 -28.52 16.66 -16.19
N LEU A 87 -28.36 16.76 -14.87
CA LEU A 87 -28.96 17.81 -14.04
C LEU A 87 -27.93 18.35 -13.03
N PRO A 88 -27.12 19.36 -13.40
CA PRO A 88 -26.09 19.94 -12.52
C PRO A 88 -26.62 20.44 -11.16
N ALA A 89 -27.88 20.87 -11.11
CA ALA A 89 -28.55 21.29 -9.87
C ALA A 89 -28.79 20.14 -8.86
N SER A 90 -28.58 18.89 -9.27
CA SER A 90 -28.62 17.73 -8.37
C SER A 90 -27.38 17.61 -7.48
N GLU A 91 -26.31 18.35 -7.77
CA GLU A 91 -25.12 18.35 -6.94
C GLU A 91 -25.41 18.93 -5.55
N TRP A 92 -25.00 18.21 -4.51
CA TRP A 92 -25.27 18.55 -3.11
C TRP A 92 -24.06 19.15 -2.36
N LEU A 93 -22.84 18.95 -2.88
CA LEU A 93 -21.64 19.75 -2.57
C LEU A 93 -21.57 20.95 -3.52
N VAL A 94 -22.13 22.06 -3.06
CA VAL A 94 -22.17 23.34 -3.78
C VAL A 94 -21.74 24.48 -2.85
N GLY A 95 -21.25 25.58 -3.41
CA GLY A 95 -20.83 26.76 -2.65
C GLY A 95 -19.87 26.41 -1.50
N ALA A 96 -20.18 26.90 -0.29
CA ALA A 96 -19.37 26.69 0.91
C ALA A 96 -19.12 25.21 1.26
N ARG A 97 -20.00 24.28 0.85
CA ARG A 97 -19.79 22.84 1.07
C ARG A 97 -18.64 22.28 0.24
N ARG A 98 -18.42 22.82 -0.97
CA ARG A 98 -17.24 22.48 -1.79
C ARG A 98 -15.97 22.94 -1.07
N ASP A 99 -15.96 24.18 -0.60
CA ASP A 99 -14.82 24.75 0.12
C ASP A 99 -14.51 23.97 1.39
N ALA A 100 -15.54 23.52 2.12
CA ALA A 100 -15.39 22.72 3.33
C ALA A 100 -14.73 21.35 3.05
N LEU A 101 -15.14 20.63 1.99
CA LEU A 101 -14.49 19.38 1.61
C LEU A 101 -13.04 19.63 1.11
N GLN A 102 -12.81 20.67 0.34
CA GLN A 102 -11.45 21.03 -0.10
C GLN A 102 -10.53 21.35 1.08
N ALA A 103 -11.01 22.16 2.04
CA ALA A 103 -10.26 22.50 3.25
C ALA A 103 -9.98 21.25 4.11
N PHE A 104 -10.94 20.32 4.20
CA PHE A 104 -10.76 19.05 4.88
C PHE A 104 -9.61 18.23 4.27
N VAL A 105 -9.62 18.05 2.95
CA VAL A 105 -8.56 17.30 2.24
C VAL A 105 -7.21 18.00 2.34
N ARG A 106 -7.16 19.32 2.15
CA ARG A 106 -5.95 20.16 2.34
C ARG A 106 -5.38 20.11 3.75
N GLY A 107 -6.25 19.89 4.74
CA GLY A 107 -5.85 19.66 6.13
C GLY A 107 -5.30 18.26 6.42
N GLY A 108 -5.13 17.41 5.40
CA GLY A 108 -4.67 16.02 5.55
C GLY A 108 -5.79 15.00 5.76
N GLY A 109 -7.05 15.41 5.62
CA GLY A 109 -8.20 14.52 5.73
C GLY A 109 -8.22 13.45 4.64
N GLY A 110 -8.54 12.21 5.03
CA GLY A 110 -8.66 11.08 4.11
C GLY A 110 -10.02 10.99 3.41
N VAL A 111 -10.06 10.53 2.17
CA VAL A 111 -11.32 10.23 1.47
C VAL A 111 -11.31 8.79 0.94
N VAL A 112 -12.37 8.04 1.23
CA VAL A 112 -12.62 6.72 0.65
C VAL A 112 -13.85 6.82 -0.24
N GLY A 113 -13.67 6.71 -1.56
CA GLY A 113 -14.77 6.64 -2.52
C GLY A 113 -15.13 5.20 -2.87
N ILE A 114 -16.41 4.86 -2.83
CA ILE A 114 -16.90 3.51 -3.12
C ILE A 114 -17.95 3.59 -4.22
N HIS A 115 -17.75 2.77 -5.26
CA HIS A 115 -18.65 2.53 -6.37
C HIS A 115 -19.21 3.82 -6.98
N GLY A 116 -20.48 4.13 -6.66
CA GLY A 116 -21.19 5.32 -7.12
C GLY A 116 -20.53 6.64 -6.76
N ALA A 117 -19.57 6.69 -5.81
CA ALA A 117 -18.83 7.92 -5.51
C ALA A 117 -18.16 8.57 -6.74
N ALA A 118 -17.84 7.81 -7.79
CA ALA A 118 -17.34 8.35 -9.08
C ALA A 118 -18.47 8.84 -10.02
N ASP A 119 -19.72 8.48 -9.76
CA ASP A 119 -20.96 8.95 -10.40
C ASP A 119 -21.52 10.19 -9.66
N SER A 120 -20.64 11.12 -9.28
CA SER A 120 -20.98 12.33 -8.54
C SER A 120 -20.19 13.55 -9.00
N HIS A 121 -20.80 14.72 -8.89
CA HIS A 121 -20.17 16.04 -9.06
C HIS A 121 -19.44 16.22 -10.40
N TYR A 122 -20.11 15.83 -11.49
CA TYR A 122 -19.58 15.92 -12.85
C TYR A 122 -19.11 17.34 -13.24
N GLY A 123 -19.82 18.37 -12.78
CA GLY A 123 -19.50 19.78 -13.04
C GLY A 123 -18.40 20.36 -12.14
N TRP A 124 -17.73 19.52 -11.34
CA TRP A 124 -16.69 19.94 -10.41
C TRP A 124 -15.36 19.23 -10.65
N ASP A 125 -14.48 19.86 -11.43
CA ASP A 125 -13.16 19.29 -11.80
C ASP A 125 -12.27 18.91 -10.62
N TRP A 126 -12.38 19.62 -9.51
CA TRP A 126 -11.62 19.25 -8.32
C TRP A 126 -12.09 17.91 -7.75
N TYR A 127 -13.41 17.64 -7.71
CA TYR A 127 -13.93 16.36 -7.23
C TYR A 127 -13.55 15.20 -8.15
N GLY A 128 -13.68 15.39 -9.47
CA GLY A 128 -13.26 14.40 -10.46
C GLY A 128 -11.78 14.02 -10.31
N ARG A 129 -10.90 15.00 -10.11
CA ARG A 129 -9.47 14.75 -9.84
C ARG A 129 -9.19 14.15 -8.45
N MET A 130 -9.98 14.50 -7.45
CA MET A 130 -9.88 13.92 -6.11
C MET A 130 -10.17 12.42 -6.15
N ILE A 131 -11.32 12.03 -6.73
CA ILE A 131 -11.68 10.62 -6.95
C ILE A 131 -10.68 9.97 -7.92
N GLY A 132 -10.18 10.72 -8.90
CA GLY A 132 -9.20 10.27 -9.87
C GLY A 132 -9.80 9.78 -11.19
N ALA A 133 -11.13 9.76 -11.29
CA ALA A 133 -11.88 9.38 -12.48
C ALA A 133 -13.35 9.80 -12.34
N ARG A 134 -14.13 9.73 -13.44
CA ARG A 134 -15.58 9.93 -13.45
C ARG A 134 -16.29 8.73 -14.07
N PHE A 135 -17.44 8.33 -13.55
CA PHE A 135 -18.22 7.25 -14.15
C PHE A 135 -18.62 7.58 -15.60
N ALA A 136 -18.39 6.63 -16.50
CA ALA A 136 -18.76 6.75 -17.91
C ALA A 136 -19.92 5.82 -18.26
N ARG A 137 -19.79 4.53 -17.94
CA ARG A 137 -20.77 3.49 -18.24
C ARG A 137 -20.45 2.18 -17.52
N HIS A 138 -21.38 1.24 -17.54
CA HIS A 138 -21.18 -0.15 -17.12
C HIS A 138 -21.91 -1.11 -18.10
N PRO A 139 -21.54 -2.39 -18.18
CA PRO A 139 -22.28 -3.40 -18.94
C PRO A 139 -23.60 -3.72 -18.22
N LYS A 140 -24.50 -4.45 -18.89
CA LYS A 140 -25.80 -4.80 -18.32
C LYS A 140 -25.65 -5.77 -17.13
N GLY A 141 -26.25 -5.39 -15.99
CA GLY A 141 -26.36 -6.26 -14.81
C GLY A 141 -25.04 -6.41 -14.06
N THR A 142 -24.94 -7.48 -13.27
CA THR A 142 -23.80 -7.73 -12.38
C THR A 142 -23.10 -9.05 -12.73
N PRO A 143 -22.40 -9.16 -13.87
CA PRO A 143 -21.76 -10.40 -14.27
C PRO A 143 -20.59 -10.76 -13.35
N VAL A 144 -20.21 -12.05 -13.34
CA VAL A 144 -19.00 -12.51 -12.65
C VAL A 144 -17.77 -12.05 -13.43
N GLY A 145 -16.94 -11.20 -12.83
CA GLY A 145 -15.70 -10.70 -13.41
C GLY A 145 -14.46 -11.35 -12.78
N ALA A 146 -13.43 -11.57 -13.59
CA ALA A 146 -12.11 -11.98 -13.14
C ALA A 146 -11.27 -10.75 -12.78
N VAL A 147 -10.81 -10.67 -11.54
CA VAL A 147 -10.05 -9.54 -10.99
C VAL A 147 -8.65 -10.01 -10.61
N THR A 148 -7.65 -9.21 -10.97
CA THR A 148 -6.26 -9.39 -10.52
C THR A 148 -5.84 -8.25 -9.61
N ARG A 149 -5.10 -8.55 -8.54
CA ARG A 149 -4.48 -7.51 -7.70
C ARG A 149 -3.09 -7.16 -8.20
N ALA A 150 -2.69 -5.92 -7.99
CA ALA A 150 -1.34 -5.49 -8.30
C ALA A 150 -0.28 -6.24 -7.46
N PRO A 151 0.92 -6.49 -8.02
CA PRO A 151 2.08 -6.96 -7.28
C PRO A 151 2.63 -5.80 -6.44
N LEU A 152 1.90 -5.46 -5.39
CA LEU A 152 2.13 -4.34 -4.51
C LEU A 152 1.83 -4.74 -3.06
N ASP A 153 2.59 -4.19 -2.12
CA ASP A 153 2.20 -4.21 -0.72
C ASP A 153 1.39 -2.97 -0.34
N HIS A 154 0.07 -3.03 -0.56
CA HIS A 154 -0.85 -1.96 -0.17
C HIS A 154 -1.93 -2.49 0.79
N PRO A 155 -2.22 -1.84 1.93
CA PRO A 155 -3.17 -2.34 2.94
C PRO A 155 -4.52 -2.77 2.36
N ALA A 156 -5.06 -2.01 1.40
CA ALA A 156 -6.31 -2.33 0.71
C ALA A 156 -6.32 -3.66 -0.06
N ILE A 157 -5.18 -4.23 -0.47
CA ILE A 157 -5.17 -5.47 -1.27
C ILE A 157 -4.47 -6.64 -0.58
N ARG A 158 -4.00 -6.48 0.66
CA ARG A 158 -3.27 -7.53 1.39
C ARG A 158 -4.11 -8.76 1.70
N ALA A 159 -5.40 -8.58 1.96
CA ALA A 159 -6.33 -9.67 2.26
C ALA A 159 -6.85 -10.36 0.98
N LEU A 160 -6.54 -9.83 -0.20
CA LEU A 160 -7.02 -10.36 -1.47
C LEU A 160 -6.04 -11.38 -2.05
N PRO A 161 -6.52 -12.48 -2.65
CA PRO A 161 -5.66 -13.37 -3.42
C PRO A 161 -5.11 -12.66 -4.66
N ALA A 162 -4.08 -13.23 -5.28
CA ALA A 162 -3.45 -12.67 -6.48
C ALA A 162 -4.47 -12.45 -7.63
N ALA A 163 -5.41 -13.39 -7.76
CA ALA A 163 -6.56 -13.30 -8.65
C ALA A 163 -7.80 -13.89 -7.98
N PHE A 164 -8.99 -13.39 -8.32
CA PHE A 164 -10.27 -13.90 -7.83
C PHE A 164 -11.40 -13.57 -8.80
N SER A 165 -12.48 -14.35 -8.72
CA SER A 165 -13.76 -14.01 -9.35
C SER A 165 -14.65 -13.29 -8.35
N HIS A 166 -15.39 -12.29 -8.83
CA HIS A 166 -16.34 -11.52 -8.02
C HIS A 166 -17.56 -11.16 -8.88
N THR A 167 -18.73 -10.99 -8.25
CA THR A 167 -19.97 -10.62 -8.94
C THR A 167 -20.30 -9.18 -8.60
N ASP A 168 -20.27 -8.28 -9.58
CA ASP A 168 -20.46 -6.85 -9.33
C ASP A 168 -20.91 -6.10 -10.60
N GLU A 169 -21.23 -4.82 -10.46
CA GLU A 169 -21.40 -3.90 -11.59
C GLU A 169 -20.07 -3.22 -11.94
N TRP A 170 -19.62 -3.36 -13.18
CA TRP A 170 -18.25 -3.02 -13.59
C TRP A 170 -18.18 -1.66 -14.27
N TYR A 171 -17.50 -0.69 -13.64
CA TYR A 171 -17.41 0.67 -14.15
C TYR A 171 -16.30 0.87 -15.18
N TRP A 172 -16.64 1.65 -16.22
CA TRP A 172 -15.69 2.34 -17.06
C TRP A 172 -15.67 3.81 -16.66
N PHE A 173 -14.52 4.44 -16.86
CA PHE A 173 -14.29 5.79 -16.41
C PHE A 173 -13.89 6.73 -17.55
N ASP A 174 -14.44 7.94 -17.49
CA ASP A 174 -13.94 9.14 -18.17
C ASP A 174 -12.87 9.79 -17.29
N ASP A 175 -11.93 10.51 -17.91
CA ASP A 175 -10.89 11.31 -17.23
C ASP A 175 -10.08 10.57 -16.15
N LEU A 176 -9.87 9.25 -16.32
CA LEU A 176 -9.00 8.48 -15.44
C LEU A 176 -7.59 9.08 -15.48
N ASP A 177 -7.08 9.53 -14.33
CA ASP A 177 -5.73 10.11 -14.25
C ASP A 177 -4.68 9.03 -14.61
N PRO A 178 -3.91 9.22 -15.70
CA PRO A 178 -2.98 8.22 -16.20
C PRO A 178 -1.79 7.96 -15.26
N ARG A 179 -1.59 8.79 -14.23
CA ARG A 179 -0.54 8.62 -13.21
C ARG A 179 -0.97 7.70 -12.07
N LEU A 180 -2.26 7.37 -11.98
CA LEU A 180 -2.76 6.46 -10.96
C LEU A 180 -2.23 5.06 -11.20
N ARG A 181 -1.69 4.45 -10.14
CA ARG A 181 -1.29 3.05 -10.16
C ARG A 181 -2.48 2.18 -9.71
N PRO A 182 -3.04 1.32 -10.58
CA PRO A 182 -4.15 0.46 -10.19
C PRO A 182 -3.74 -0.52 -9.08
N LEU A 183 -4.63 -0.72 -8.12
CA LEU A 183 -4.54 -1.75 -7.09
C LEU A 183 -5.26 -3.03 -7.52
N LEU A 184 -6.36 -2.88 -8.26
CA LEU A 184 -7.17 -3.97 -8.82
C LEU A 184 -7.44 -3.69 -10.30
N LEU A 185 -7.41 -4.75 -11.11
CA LEU A 185 -7.73 -4.75 -12.53
C LEU A 185 -8.79 -5.80 -12.84
N LEU A 186 -9.83 -5.41 -13.59
CA LEU A 186 -10.78 -6.32 -14.21
C LEU A 186 -10.24 -6.82 -15.55
N ASP A 187 -10.40 -8.10 -15.84
CA ASP A 187 -10.34 -8.64 -17.19
C ASP A 187 -11.71 -8.49 -17.89
N PRO A 188 -11.87 -7.58 -18.87
CA PRO A 188 -13.16 -7.35 -19.52
C PRO A 188 -13.64 -8.55 -20.35
N ALA A 189 -12.73 -9.42 -20.81
CA ALA A 189 -13.13 -10.62 -21.56
C ALA A 189 -14.00 -11.56 -20.70
N SER A 190 -13.75 -11.59 -19.39
CA SER A 190 -14.51 -12.40 -18.43
C SER A 190 -15.99 -12.00 -18.30
N ILE A 191 -16.33 -10.77 -18.70
CA ILE A 191 -17.70 -10.22 -18.67
C ILE A 191 -18.28 -9.97 -20.06
N GLY A 192 -17.66 -10.56 -21.10
CA GLY A 192 -18.14 -10.47 -22.49
C GLY A 192 -17.61 -9.27 -23.29
N GLU A 193 -16.80 -8.40 -22.70
CA GLU A 193 -16.24 -7.19 -23.31
C GLU A 193 -14.88 -7.49 -23.96
N LYS A 194 -14.88 -8.41 -24.93
CA LYS A 194 -13.65 -8.89 -25.59
C LYS A 194 -12.91 -7.78 -26.33
N GLY A 195 -11.58 -7.81 -26.30
CA GLY A 195 -10.72 -6.85 -27.00
C GLY A 195 -10.49 -5.53 -26.25
N ALA A 196 -11.14 -5.32 -25.10
CA ALA A 196 -10.83 -4.21 -24.21
C ALA A 196 -9.60 -4.51 -23.34
N ASN A 197 -8.73 -3.50 -23.16
CA ASN A 197 -7.64 -3.58 -22.19
C ASN A 197 -8.18 -3.76 -20.75
N PRO A 198 -7.39 -4.37 -19.85
CA PRO A 198 -7.71 -4.46 -18.44
C PRO A 198 -8.15 -3.12 -17.85
N ARG A 199 -9.19 -3.14 -17.01
CA ARG A 199 -9.82 -1.92 -16.47
C ARG A 199 -9.49 -1.73 -15.00
N PRO A 200 -8.91 -0.58 -14.61
CA PRO A 200 -8.70 -0.24 -13.20
C PRO A 200 -10.01 -0.22 -12.43
N LEU A 201 -10.03 -0.92 -11.31
CA LEU A 201 -11.18 -0.96 -10.40
C LEU A 201 -10.91 -0.24 -9.09
N ALA A 202 -9.66 -0.18 -8.65
CA ALA A 202 -9.31 0.48 -7.40
C ALA A 202 -7.94 1.14 -7.51
N TRP A 203 -7.75 2.26 -6.82
CA TRP A 203 -6.49 2.99 -6.75
C TRP A 203 -6.41 3.81 -5.46
N ALA A 204 -5.20 4.25 -5.15
CA ALA A 204 -4.91 5.10 -4.01
C ALA A 204 -3.87 6.15 -4.40
N HIS A 205 -4.05 7.40 -3.98
CA HIS A 205 -3.12 8.49 -4.28
C HIS A 205 -3.17 9.62 -3.25
N ALA A 206 -2.07 10.36 -3.16
CA ALA A 206 -2.07 11.63 -2.43
C ALA A 206 -2.72 12.70 -3.31
N PHE A 207 -3.59 13.51 -2.73
CA PHE A 207 -4.33 14.53 -3.46
C PHE A 207 -4.55 15.76 -2.60
N ASP A 208 -4.09 16.92 -3.08
CA ASP A 208 -4.29 18.24 -2.48
C ASP A 208 -4.06 18.25 -0.95
N GLY A 209 -2.96 17.64 -0.48
CA GLY A 209 -2.58 17.55 0.95
C GLY A 209 -3.12 16.31 1.70
N GLY A 210 -4.17 15.67 1.19
CA GLY A 210 -4.78 14.48 1.78
C GLY A 210 -4.42 13.18 1.05
N ARG A 211 -5.09 12.10 1.42
CA ARG A 211 -4.99 10.78 0.77
C ARG A 211 -6.37 10.30 0.36
N VAL A 212 -6.49 9.84 -0.88
CA VAL A 212 -7.75 9.33 -1.44
C VAL A 212 -7.56 7.89 -1.88
N PHE A 213 -8.47 7.03 -1.46
CA PHE A 213 -8.61 5.67 -1.94
C PHE A 213 -9.97 5.54 -2.64
N TYR A 214 -10.00 4.92 -3.81
CA TYR A 214 -11.24 4.63 -4.54
C TYR A 214 -11.31 3.14 -4.88
N THR A 215 -12.51 2.58 -4.81
CA THR A 215 -12.83 1.26 -5.36
C THR A 215 -14.18 1.28 -6.08
N ALA A 216 -14.23 0.72 -7.27
CA ALA A 216 -15.42 0.52 -8.08
C ALA A 216 -16.27 -0.67 -7.60
N LEU A 217 -15.73 -1.48 -6.69
CA LEU A 217 -16.46 -2.61 -6.11
C LEU A 217 -17.56 -2.15 -5.15
N GLY A 218 -18.57 -2.98 -4.95
CA GLY A 218 -19.57 -2.82 -3.91
C GLY A 218 -20.97 -2.44 -4.39
N HIS A 219 -21.32 -2.68 -5.67
CA HIS A 219 -22.68 -2.46 -6.17
C HIS A 219 -23.68 -3.40 -5.51
N THR A 220 -23.31 -4.68 -5.34
CA THR A 220 -24.22 -5.72 -4.87
C THR A 220 -24.30 -5.78 -3.34
N ASP A 221 -25.48 -6.10 -2.81
CA ASP A 221 -25.66 -6.39 -1.37
C ASP A 221 -24.75 -7.53 -0.89
N ALA A 222 -24.53 -8.52 -1.76
CA ALA A 222 -23.69 -9.68 -1.47
C ALA A 222 -22.22 -9.32 -1.27
N ALA A 223 -21.71 -8.27 -1.95
CA ALA A 223 -20.34 -7.80 -1.77
C ALA A 223 -20.06 -7.45 -0.31
N TRP A 224 -21.02 -6.87 0.40
CA TRP A 224 -20.87 -6.45 1.80
C TRP A 224 -20.99 -7.59 2.82
N ARG A 225 -21.31 -8.81 2.35
CA ARG A 225 -21.20 -10.05 3.14
C ARG A 225 -19.86 -10.76 2.92
N ASP A 226 -19.10 -10.37 1.91
CA ASP A 226 -17.78 -10.93 1.64
C ASP A 226 -16.74 -10.22 2.53
N PRO A 227 -16.12 -10.93 3.50
CA PRO A 227 -15.11 -10.32 4.37
C PRO A 227 -13.92 -9.76 3.60
N ARG A 228 -13.65 -10.23 2.37
CA ARG A 228 -12.58 -9.72 1.52
C ARG A 228 -12.87 -8.30 1.03
N VAL A 229 -14.11 -7.99 0.67
CA VAL A 229 -14.53 -6.65 0.23
C VAL A 229 -14.47 -5.68 1.41
N VAL A 230 -14.96 -6.10 2.58
CA VAL A 230 -14.88 -5.29 3.80
C VAL A 230 -13.42 -5.02 4.18
N ALA A 231 -12.55 -6.04 4.14
CA ALA A 231 -11.12 -5.85 4.40
C ALA A 231 -10.44 -4.95 3.36
N HIS A 232 -10.86 -5.00 2.09
CA HIS A 232 -10.35 -4.13 1.03
C HIS A 232 -10.64 -2.65 1.33
N VAL A 233 -11.90 -2.33 1.69
CA VAL A 233 -12.32 -0.98 2.04
C VAL A 233 -11.65 -0.51 3.34
N MET A 234 -11.59 -1.36 4.36
CA MET A 234 -10.92 -1.02 5.63
C MET A 234 -9.42 -0.80 5.45
N GLY A 235 -8.74 -1.58 4.60
CA GLY A 235 -7.34 -1.33 4.25
C GLY A 235 -7.15 -0.02 3.48
N GLY A 236 -8.10 0.34 2.61
CA GLY A 236 -8.14 1.66 1.97
C GLY A 236 -8.28 2.80 2.98
N LEU A 237 -9.23 2.66 3.91
CA LEU A 237 -9.45 3.61 5.01
C LEU A 237 -8.20 3.76 5.88
N ASP A 238 -7.59 2.66 6.32
CA ASP A 238 -6.37 2.68 7.11
C ASP A 238 -5.27 3.43 6.37
N TRP A 239 -5.06 3.12 5.09
CA TRP A 239 -4.06 3.81 4.27
C TRP A 239 -4.32 5.32 4.19
N THR A 240 -5.57 5.76 3.99
CA THR A 240 -5.89 7.21 3.97
C THR A 240 -5.55 7.88 5.30
N LEU A 241 -5.76 7.18 6.42
CA LEU A 241 -5.43 7.65 7.77
C LEU A 241 -3.94 7.50 8.13
N GLY A 242 -3.10 6.99 7.23
CA GLY A 242 -1.69 6.73 7.49
C GLY A 242 -1.47 5.55 8.46
N ARG A 243 -2.51 4.75 8.62
CA ARG A 243 -2.51 3.47 9.32
C ARG A 243 -2.28 2.35 8.29
N GLY A 244 -1.97 1.14 8.76
CA GLY A 244 -1.67 0.01 7.87
C GLY A 244 -0.19 -0.14 7.51
N ALA A 245 0.74 0.55 8.19
CA ALA A 245 2.11 0.08 8.24
C ALA A 245 2.16 -1.31 8.89
N ARG A 246 2.98 -2.23 8.36
CA ARG A 246 3.22 -3.51 9.02
C ARG A 246 3.97 -3.23 10.34
N PRO A 247 3.66 -3.92 11.44
CA PRO A 247 4.48 -3.83 12.63
C PRO A 247 5.90 -4.32 12.32
N MET A 248 6.86 -3.90 13.15
CA MET A 248 8.24 -4.40 13.04
C MET A 248 8.27 -5.93 13.13
N VAL A 249 9.15 -6.54 12.34
CA VAL A 249 9.50 -7.95 12.47
C VAL A 249 10.86 -8.02 13.14
N VAL A 250 10.91 -8.62 14.34
CA VAL A 250 12.18 -8.91 15.02
C VAL A 250 12.66 -10.28 14.56
N ILE A 251 13.92 -10.35 14.10
CA ILE A 251 14.51 -11.56 13.54
C ILE A 251 15.72 -11.93 14.38
N ASP A 252 15.73 -13.14 14.93
CA ASP A 252 16.94 -13.74 15.48
C ASP A 252 17.80 -14.28 14.34
N GLU A 253 18.95 -13.65 14.08
CA GLU A 253 19.87 -14.09 13.04
C GLU A 253 20.34 -15.53 13.29
N ALA A 254 20.52 -15.97 14.53
CA ALA A 254 21.04 -17.30 14.83
C ALA A 254 20.14 -18.40 14.24
N ALA A 255 18.82 -18.19 14.22
CA ALA A 255 17.84 -19.09 13.63
C ALA A 255 17.86 -19.09 12.08
N LYS A 256 18.54 -18.14 11.44
CA LYS A 256 18.66 -18.00 9.98
C LYS A 256 19.99 -18.49 9.43
N ARG A 257 20.84 -19.06 10.30
CA ARG A 257 22.20 -19.51 9.95
C ARG A 257 22.17 -20.81 9.16
N VAL A 258 22.82 -20.81 7.99
CA VAL A 258 23.02 -21.98 7.14
C VAL A 258 24.49 -22.07 6.73
N GLN A 259 25.09 -23.26 6.77
CA GLN A 259 26.37 -23.51 6.13
C GLN A 259 26.15 -24.07 4.75
N GLU A 260 26.71 -23.40 3.75
CA GLU A 260 26.52 -23.74 2.34
C GLU A 260 27.68 -23.17 1.50
N PRO A 261 27.97 -23.78 0.34
CA PRO A 261 28.80 -23.14 -0.66
C PRO A 261 28.22 -21.78 -1.08
N PRO A 262 29.05 -20.76 -1.33
CA PRO A 262 28.57 -19.48 -1.87
C PRO A 262 27.85 -19.66 -3.22
N PRO A 263 26.93 -18.76 -3.60
CA PRO A 263 26.33 -18.77 -4.93
C PRO A 263 27.37 -18.44 -6.01
N HIS A 264 26.99 -18.62 -7.28
CA HIS A 264 27.81 -18.31 -8.47
C HIS A 264 29.17 -19.01 -8.46
N GLY A 265 29.18 -20.31 -8.80
CA GLY A 265 30.40 -21.12 -8.92
C GLY A 265 30.72 -22.03 -7.73
N ARG A 266 30.03 -21.87 -6.59
CA ARG A 266 30.15 -22.77 -5.41
C ARG A 266 31.60 -22.92 -4.92
N ILE A 267 32.34 -21.81 -4.94
CA ILE A 267 33.79 -21.79 -4.64
C ILE A 267 34.00 -21.79 -3.13
N GLY A 268 34.40 -22.95 -2.59
CA GLY A 268 34.66 -23.13 -1.16
C GLY A 268 33.37 -23.24 -0.32
N MET A 269 33.48 -22.89 0.96
CA MET A 269 32.39 -22.93 1.93
C MET A 269 32.10 -21.56 2.53
N SER A 270 30.87 -21.35 2.99
CA SER A 270 30.51 -20.14 3.71
C SER A 270 29.47 -20.39 4.78
N THR A 271 29.30 -19.41 5.66
CA THR A 271 28.17 -19.35 6.58
C THR A 271 27.29 -18.18 6.16
N ALA A 272 26.03 -18.46 5.82
CA ALA A 272 25.04 -17.49 5.41
C ALA A 272 24.01 -17.29 6.52
N TRP A 273 23.54 -16.06 6.65
CA TRP A 273 22.39 -15.68 7.45
C TRP A 273 21.38 -15.08 6.50
N ARG A 274 20.32 -15.83 6.22
CA ARG A 274 19.25 -15.39 5.32
C ARG A 274 18.22 -14.57 6.10
N ILE A 275 18.66 -13.38 6.53
CA ILE A 275 17.98 -12.58 7.56
C ILE A 275 16.56 -12.24 7.13
N THR A 276 16.42 -11.70 5.91
CA THR A 276 15.12 -11.27 5.40
C THR A 276 14.27 -12.41 4.80
N ASP A 277 14.76 -13.64 4.77
CA ASP A 277 13.96 -14.77 4.25
C ASP A 277 12.68 -14.95 5.06
N GLY A 278 11.56 -14.86 4.36
CA GLY A 278 10.22 -15.00 4.92
C GLY A 278 9.65 -13.72 5.54
N VAL A 279 10.37 -12.59 5.53
CA VAL A 279 9.80 -11.30 5.95
C VAL A 279 8.66 -10.94 5.00
N PRO A 280 7.42 -10.84 5.50
CA PRO A 280 6.26 -10.64 4.62
C PRO A 280 6.28 -9.27 3.93
N GLY A 281 6.19 -9.24 2.60
CA GLY A 281 6.10 -8.00 1.81
C GLY A 281 7.41 -7.18 1.74
N ARG A 282 8.56 -7.79 2.06
CA ARG A 282 9.87 -7.12 1.94
C ARG A 282 10.14 -6.69 0.51
N MET A 283 10.76 -5.52 0.35
CA MET A 283 11.16 -4.98 -0.96
C MET A 283 12.67 -5.04 -1.19
N MET A 284 13.44 -5.38 -0.16
CA MET A 284 14.88 -5.57 -0.24
C MET A 284 15.29 -6.88 0.41
N GLU A 285 16.35 -7.44 -0.13
CA GLU A 285 17.12 -8.49 0.50
C GLU A 285 18.20 -7.85 1.38
N TYR A 286 18.34 -8.38 2.59
CA TYR A 286 19.44 -8.06 3.49
C TYR A 286 19.99 -9.38 4.01
N ARG A 287 21.23 -9.68 3.64
CA ARG A 287 21.91 -10.93 3.97
C ARG A 287 23.23 -10.63 4.63
N ARG A 288 23.59 -11.48 5.58
CA ARG A 288 24.97 -11.54 6.07
C ARG A 288 25.59 -12.83 5.58
N ARG A 289 26.83 -12.77 5.09
CA ARG A 289 27.58 -13.94 4.66
C ARG A 289 29.02 -13.86 5.14
N THR A 290 29.54 -14.95 5.66
CA THR A 290 30.96 -15.12 5.97
C THR A 290 31.56 -16.13 5.02
N LEU A 291 32.37 -15.65 4.08
CA LEU A 291 33.18 -16.47 3.19
C LEU A 291 34.33 -17.07 3.98
N HIS A 292 34.43 -18.40 4.00
CA HIS A 292 35.57 -19.09 4.64
C HIS A 292 36.84 -18.85 3.82
N ARG A 293 37.97 -19.25 4.39
CA ARG A 293 39.28 -19.01 3.76
C ARG A 293 39.34 -19.67 2.37
N GLY A 294 39.69 -18.87 1.35
CA GLY A 294 39.75 -19.32 -0.04
C GLY A 294 38.41 -19.40 -0.78
N SER A 295 37.29 -19.08 -0.12
CA SER A 295 35.97 -19.08 -0.73
C SER A 295 35.69 -17.79 -1.52
N ALA A 296 34.78 -17.87 -2.48
CA ALA A 296 34.38 -16.73 -3.31
C ALA A 296 32.92 -16.83 -3.75
N ILE A 297 32.30 -15.67 -3.97
CA ILE A 297 31.16 -15.52 -4.87
C ILE A 297 31.76 -15.24 -6.25
N GLY A 298 31.59 -16.17 -7.18
CA GLY A 298 32.17 -16.05 -8.52
C GLY A 298 31.56 -14.91 -9.32
N ALA A 299 32.29 -14.47 -10.34
CA ALA A 299 31.82 -13.44 -11.25
C ALA A 299 30.50 -13.84 -11.92
N HIS A 300 29.50 -12.97 -11.86
CA HIS A 300 28.19 -13.18 -12.47
C HIS A 300 27.53 -11.84 -12.83
N PRO A 301 26.64 -11.81 -13.83
CA PRO A 301 25.87 -10.61 -14.13
C PRO A 301 24.82 -10.38 -13.06
N ILE A 302 24.61 -9.13 -12.66
CA ILE A 302 23.50 -8.70 -11.79
C ILE A 302 22.45 -7.93 -12.57
N ASP A 303 21.17 -8.10 -12.21
CA ASP A 303 20.02 -7.44 -12.86
C ASP A 303 19.39 -6.34 -11.98
N HIS A 304 20.09 -5.95 -10.92
CA HIS A 304 19.76 -4.91 -9.97
C HIS A 304 21.05 -4.32 -9.39
N ASP A 305 20.97 -3.16 -8.75
CA ASP A 305 22.10 -2.62 -8.00
C ASP A 305 22.27 -3.43 -6.71
N GLU A 306 23.52 -3.73 -6.36
CA GLU A 306 23.86 -4.56 -5.20
C GLU A 306 24.95 -3.89 -4.36
N VAL A 307 24.87 -4.03 -3.03
CA VAL A 307 25.81 -3.45 -2.09
C VAL A 307 26.52 -4.54 -1.30
N TYR A 308 27.86 -4.54 -1.33
CA TYR A 308 28.70 -5.37 -0.48
C TYR A 308 29.40 -4.50 0.57
N ALA A 309 28.99 -4.60 1.84
CA ALA A 309 29.63 -3.92 2.95
C ALA A 309 30.47 -4.90 3.79
N VAL A 310 31.74 -4.58 4.03
CA VAL A 310 32.63 -5.46 4.78
C VAL A 310 32.52 -5.20 6.28
N VAL A 311 32.15 -6.25 7.01
CA VAL A 311 32.05 -6.25 8.47
C VAL A 311 33.37 -6.68 9.11
N SER A 312 34.00 -7.74 8.60
CA SER A 312 35.29 -8.24 9.11
C SER A 312 36.06 -9.00 8.04
N GLY A 313 37.38 -9.14 8.21
CA GLY A 313 38.24 -9.84 7.25
C GLY A 313 38.59 -8.99 6.03
N GLU A 314 39.20 -9.61 5.02
CA GLU A 314 39.66 -8.93 3.81
C GLU A 314 39.24 -9.70 2.56
N GLY A 315 38.85 -8.94 1.54
CA GLY A 315 38.44 -9.46 0.25
C GLY A 315 38.90 -8.61 -0.92
N GLU A 316 38.66 -9.14 -2.10
CA GLU A 316 38.85 -8.48 -3.38
C GLU A 316 37.54 -8.57 -4.14
N VAL A 317 36.93 -7.42 -4.41
CA VAL A 317 35.72 -7.32 -5.24
C VAL A 317 36.14 -7.09 -6.69
N VAL A 318 35.36 -7.65 -7.63
CA VAL A 318 35.49 -7.38 -9.06
C VAL A 318 34.15 -6.84 -9.59
N SER A 319 34.23 -5.87 -10.49
CA SER A 319 33.11 -5.36 -11.28
C SER A 319 33.63 -5.02 -12.68
N ASP A 320 33.11 -5.68 -13.73
CA ASP A 320 33.49 -5.46 -15.13
C ASP A 320 35.01 -5.46 -15.38
N GLY A 321 35.70 -6.41 -14.76
CA GLY A 321 37.16 -6.58 -14.87
C GLY A 321 37.99 -5.63 -14.00
N VAL A 322 37.38 -4.65 -13.35
CA VAL A 322 38.05 -3.78 -12.36
C VAL A 322 38.05 -4.46 -11.01
N THR A 323 39.21 -4.59 -10.37
CA THR A 323 39.34 -5.17 -9.03
C THR A 323 39.71 -4.13 -7.98
N ALA A 324 39.16 -4.28 -6.78
CA ALA A 324 39.48 -3.45 -5.64
C ALA A 324 39.54 -4.27 -4.36
N LYS A 325 40.46 -3.91 -3.46
CA LYS A 325 40.51 -4.50 -2.11
C LYS A 325 39.41 -3.91 -1.23
N LEU A 326 38.77 -4.77 -0.46
CA LEU A 326 37.82 -4.37 0.57
C LEU A 326 38.29 -4.87 1.94
N ARG A 327 38.18 -3.98 2.93
CA ARG A 327 38.51 -4.22 4.35
C ARG A 327 37.38 -3.67 5.23
N PRO A 328 37.36 -3.97 6.55
CA PRO A 328 36.25 -3.56 7.42
C PRO A 328 35.98 -2.06 7.34
N GLY A 329 34.71 -1.69 7.21
CA GLY A 329 34.26 -0.30 7.02
C GLY A 329 34.27 0.19 5.57
N MET A 330 34.67 -0.64 4.60
CA MET A 330 34.52 -0.34 3.16
C MET A 330 33.27 -1.00 2.58
N THR A 331 32.72 -0.35 1.56
CA THR A 331 31.54 -0.79 0.83
C THR A 331 31.82 -0.72 -0.67
N ALA A 332 31.43 -1.76 -1.41
CA ALA A 332 31.30 -1.71 -2.86
C ALA A 332 29.83 -1.52 -3.23
N TYR A 333 29.57 -0.53 -4.07
CA TYR A 333 28.29 -0.36 -4.75
C TYR A 333 28.46 -0.88 -6.18
N LEU A 334 27.59 -1.79 -6.57
CA LEU A 334 27.68 -2.53 -7.82
C LEU A 334 26.45 -2.21 -8.66
N TYR A 335 26.66 -1.85 -9.91
CA TYR A 335 25.60 -1.37 -10.80
C TYR A 335 24.93 -2.52 -11.56
N THR A 336 23.62 -2.39 -11.73
CA THR A 336 22.80 -3.23 -12.61
C THR A 336 23.49 -3.42 -13.96
N GLY A 337 23.60 -4.67 -14.42
CA GLY A 337 24.21 -5.05 -15.70
C GLY A 337 25.70 -5.39 -15.63
N ALA A 338 26.38 -5.05 -14.54
CA ALA A 338 27.81 -5.37 -14.37
C ALA A 338 28.05 -6.87 -14.11
N GLN A 339 29.24 -7.36 -14.48
CA GLN A 339 29.77 -8.66 -14.07
C GLN A 339 30.52 -8.51 -12.74
N VAL A 340 29.93 -9.04 -11.66
CA VAL A 340 30.40 -8.78 -10.30
C VAL A 340 30.77 -10.05 -9.55
N GLY A 341 31.74 -9.96 -8.63
CA GLY A 341 32.12 -11.06 -7.76
C GLY A 341 32.95 -10.59 -6.58
N ILE A 342 33.12 -11.44 -5.58
CA ILE A 342 33.95 -11.13 -4.41
C ILE A 342 34.64 -12.37 -3.87
N ARG A 343 35.94 -12.26 -3.59
CA ARG A 343 36.79 -13.34 -3.09
C ARG A 343 37.38 -12.99 -1.73
N GLN A 344 37.41 -13.96 -0.82
CA GLN A 344 38.14 -13.86 0.44
C GLN A 344 39.65 -13.95 0.16
N THR A 345 40.43 -12.98 0.65
CA THR A 345 41.89 -12.92 0.37
C THR A 345 42.76 -12.82 1.63
N GLY A 346 42.18 -12.45 2.78
CA GLY A 346 42.91 -12.31 4.04
C GLY A 346 43.23 -13.62 4.78
N ARG A 347 43.75 -13.50 6.00
CA ARG A 347 43.96 -14.66 6.89
C ARG A 347 42.68 -15.12 7.61
N ALA A 348 41.80 -14.18 7.93
CA ALA A 348 40.53 -14.44 8.59
C ALA A 348 39.37 -14.55 7.58
N PRO A 349 38.31 -15.31 7.88
CA PRO A 349 37.09 -15.32 7.06
C PRO A 349 36.56 -13.90 6.77
N LEU A 350 36.03 -13.69 5.57
CA LEU A 350 35.48 -12.41 5.14
C LEU A 350 33.98 -12.36 5.43
N ALA A 351 33.57 -11.52 6.38
CA ALA A 351 32.17 -11.28 6.69
C ALA A 351 31.65 -10.04 5.96
N LEU A 352 30.53 -10.21 5.26
CA LEU A 352 29.90 -9.23 4.39
C LEU A 352 28.43 -9.08 4.77
N ILE A 353 27.92 -7.86 4.61
CA ILE A 353 26.50 -7.61 4.40
C ILE A 353 26.30 -7.43 2.90
N ILE A 354 25.30 -8.12 2.37
CA ILE A 354 24.87 -8.08 0.99
C ILE A 354 23.44 -7.58 0.97
N SER A 355 23.16 -6.50 0.24
CA SER A 355 21.82 -5.95 0.14
C SER A 355 21.49 -5.47 -1.27
N TYR A 356 20.26 -5.74 -1.69
CA TYR A 356 19.75 -5.41 -3.02
C TYR A 356 18.21 -5.39 -3.04
N PRO A 357 17.55 -4.69 -3.97
CA PRO A 357 16.09 -4.71 -4.11
C PRO A 357 15.60 -6.05 -4.69
N LEU A 358 14.41 -6.51 -4.26
CA LEU A 358 13.80 -7.76 -4.76
C LEU A 358 12.95 -7.58 -6.02
N GLU A 359 12.38 -6.40 -6.19
CA GLU A 359 11.66 -6.03 -7.41
C GLU A 359 12.53 -5.06 -8.22
N LYS A 360 12.40 -5.10 -9.54
CA LYS A 360 12.97 -4.08 -10.40
C LYS A 360 12.36 -2.75 -10.01
N VAL A 361 13.16 -1.84 -9.44
CA VAL A 361 12.80 -0.44 -9.40
C VAL A 361 12.73 0.01 -10.86
N PRO A 362 11.58 0.48 -11.37
CA PRO A 362 11.53 1.08 -12.70
C PRO A 362 12.56 2.21 -12.71
N GLN A 363 13.53 2.13 -13.63
CA GLN A 363 14.46 3.24 -13.83
C GLN A 363 13.65 4.48 -14.25
N PRO A 364 13.96 5.66 -13.71
CA PRO A 364 13.19 6.89 -13.92
C PRO A 364 13.13 7.34 -15.39
#